data_AF-A0AAU2V0V9-F1
#
_entry.id   AF-A0AAU2V0V9-F1
#
_cell.length_a   1.000
_cell.length_b   1.000
_cell.length_c   1.000
_cell.angle_alpha   90.00
_cell.angle_beta   90.00
_cell.angle_gamma   90.00
#
_symmetry.space_group_name_H-M   'P 1'
#
loop_
_entity.id
_entity.type
_entity.pdbx_description
1 polymer ?
#
loop_
_entity_poly.entity_id
_entity_poly.type
_entity_poly.pdbx_seq_one_letter_code
_entity_poly.pdbx_strand_id
1 'polypeptide(L)'
;MAQKGDVEGLVALCLRTWGAAGTGDDPEAAAQVRTAIPGWFNNLGRQIPDAGAFDRLGRITAPCLLALGELDQTEVVRCNEEMAARIPGCRLVRLAGSDHFPSLREPDRVARLTLELYDSVG
;
A
#
# COMPACT_ATOMS: atom_id res chain seq x y z
N MET A 1 18.61 -22.05 -3.41
CA MET A 1 17.26 -22.65 -3.30
C MET A 1 16.68 -22.20 -1.96
N ALA A 2 15.41 -21.80 -1.92
CA ALA A 2 14.74 -21.39 -0.68
C ALA A 2 14.57 -22.57 0.28
N GLN A 3 14.70 -22.31 1.59
CA GLN A 3 14.59 -23.32 2.65
C GLN A 3 13.35 -23.08 3.53
N LYS A 4 12.93 -24.08 4.30
CA LYS A 4 11.86 -23.90 5.29
C LYS A 4 12.29 -22.83 6.31
N GLY A 5 11.47 -21.79 6.47
CA GLY A 5 11.76 -20.69 7.37
C GLY A 5 12.72 -19.63 6.79
N ASP A 6 12.92 -19.60 5.48
CA ASP A 6 13.76 -18.61 4.79
C ASP A 6 13.11 -17.20 4.77
N VAL A 7 13.17 -16.53 5.92
CA VAL A 7 12.62 -15.18 6.10
C VAL A 7 13.34 -14.16 5.21
N GLU A 8 14.66 -14.25 5.08
CA GLU A 8 15.42 -13.31 4.25
C GLU A 8 15.14 -13.50 2.75
N GLY A 9 14.92 -14.75 2.30
CA GLY A 9 14.44 -15.03 0.96
C GLY A 9 13.06 -14.41 0.68
N LEU A 10 12.16 -14.43 1.68
CA LEU A 10 10.87 -13.73 1.59
C LEU A 10 11.06 -12.22 1.55
N VAL A 11 11.91 -11.64 2.41
CA VAL A 11 12.20 -10.19 2.38
C VAL A 11 12.72 -9.77 1.02
N ALA A 12 13.69 -10.50 0.47
CA ALA A 12 14.25 -10.23 -0.84
C ALA A 12 13.20 -10.34 -1.97
N LEU A 13 12.28 -11.32 -1.87
CA LEU A 13 11.16 -11.43 -2.81
C LEU A 13 10.23 -10.20 -2.72
N CYS A 14 9.87 -9.79 -1.51
CA CYS A 14 8.99 -8.64 -1.29
C CYS A 14 9.60 -7.36 -1.85
N LEU A 15 10.88 -7.07 -1.56
CA LEU A 15 11.55 -5.87 -2.05
C LEU A 15 11.65 -5.87 -3.59
N ARG A 16 11.90 -7.02 -4.22
CA ARG A 16 11.85 -7.11 -5.70
C ARG A 16 10.45 -6.87 -6.27
N THR A 17 9.41 -7.18 -5.50
CA THR A 17 8.02 -7.13 -5.96
C THR A 17 7.37 -5.76 -5.72
N TRP A 18 7.72 -5.11 -4.61
CA TRP A 18 7.02 -3.95 -4.05
C TRP A 18 7.96 -2.79 -3.69
N GLY A 19 9.27 -2.99 -3.73
CA GLY A 19 10.30 -2.02 -3.31
C GLY A 19 10.98 -1.29 -4.47
N ALA A 20 10.29 -1.04 -5.57
CA ALA A 20 10.89 -0.52 -6.80
C ALA A 20 11.52 0.88 -6.65
N ALA A 21 11.11 1.67 -5.65
CA ALA A 21 11.68 2.99 -5.37
C ALA A 21 12.92 2.91 -4.46
N GLY A 22 13.25 1.74 -3.93
CA GLY A 22 14.40 1.51 -3.08
C GLY A 22 15.73 1.64 -3.83
N THR A 23 16.80 1.93 -3.10
CA THR A 23 18.18 1.92 -3.64
C THR A 23 19.06 1.00 -2.81
N GLY A 24 19.95 0.27 -3.48
CA GLY A 24 20.85 -0.69 -2.83
C GLY A 24 20.09 -1.75 -2.03
N ASP A 25 20.52 -1.97 -0.79
CA ASP A 25 19.97 -3.00 0.10
C ASP A 25 18.69 -2.58 0.84
N ASP A 26 18.33 -1.28 0.78
CA ASP A 26 17.12 -0.70 1.38
C ASP A 26 16.76 -1.25 2.78
N PRO A 27 17.64 -1.05 3.78
CA PRO A 27 17.53 -1.74 5.07
C PRO A 27 16.25 -1.39 5.84
N GLU A 28 15.67 -0.21 5.60
CA GLU A 28 14.46 0.23 6.28
C GLU A 28 13.20 -0.44 5.71
N ALA A 29 13.07 -0.51 4.38
CA ALA A 29 12.01 -1.31 3.77
C ALA A 29 12.17 -2.80 4.12
N ALA A 30 13.42 -3.31 4.13
CA ALA A 30 13.72 -4.68 4.55
C ALA A 30 13.27 -4.95 6.00
N ALA A 31 13.49 -4.00 6.92
CA ALA A 31 13.03 -4.10 8.29
C ALA A 31 11.50 -4.13 8.38
N GLN A 32 10.79 -3.23 7.67
CA GLN A 32 9.32 -3.21 7.67
C GLN A 32 8.75 -4.54 7.14
N VAL A 33 9.25 -5.02 6.00
CA VAL A 33 8.84 -6.32 5.44
C VAL A 33 9.09 -7.46 6.42
N ARG A 34 10.28 -7.51 7.03
CA ARG A 34 10.63 -8.55 8.00
C ARG A 34 9.65 -8.58 9.19
N THR A 35 9.20 -7.43 9.66
CA THR A 35 8.20 -7.35 10.73
C THR A 35 6.79 -7.74 10.30
N ALA A 36 6.44 -7.58 9.02
CA ALA A 36 5.14 -7.96 8.48
C ALA A 36 4.97 -9.47 8.26
N ILE A 37 6.05 -10.18 7.92
CA ILE A 37 6.04 -11.61 7.56
C ILE A 37 5.35 -12.51 8.61
N PRO A 38 5.63 -12.41 9.93
CA PRO A 38 4.93 -13.21 10.94
C PRO A 38 3.41 -13.02 10.90
N GLY A 39 2.95 -11.80 10.63
CA GLY A 39 1.53 -11.48 10.49
C GLY A 39 0.86 -12.24 9.35
N TRP A 40 1.56 -12.49 8.24
CA TRP A 40 1.03 -13.27 7.12
C TRP A 40 0.80 -14.73 7.51
N PHE A 41 1.80 -15.34 8.15
CA PHE A 41 1.69 -16.73 8.61
C PHE A 41 0.62 -16.90 9.69
N ASN A 42 0.45 -15.92 10.58
CA ASN A 42 -0.61 -15.92 11.59
C ASN A 42 -2.03 -15.86 10.99
N ASN A 43 -2.16 -15.33 9.77
CA ASN A 43 -3.42 -15.23 9.04
C ASN A 43 -3.69 -16.40 8.08
N LEU A 44 -2.75 -17.35 7.93
CA LEU A 44 -2.98 -18.54 7.11
C LEU A 44 -4.17 -19.35 7.65
N GLY A 45 -5.08 -19.72 6.77
CA GLY A 45 -6.33 -20.40 7.13
C GLY A 45 -7.36 -19.53 7.85
N ARG A 46 -7.09 -18.22 8.03
CA ARG A 46 -8.05 -17.24 8.59
C ARG A 46 -8.62 -16.28 7.54
N GLN A 47 -8.23 -16.43 6.27
CA GLN A 47 -8.78 -15.65 5.17
C GLN A 47 -10.25 -15.99 4.99
N ILE A 48 -11.09 -14.97 4.97
CA ILE A 48 -12.51 -15.07 4.63
C ILE A 48 -12.69 -14.69 3.15
N PRO A 49 -13.70 -15.26 2.47
CA PRO A 49 -14.06 -14.81 1.13
C PRO A 49 -14.31 -13.29 1.10
N ASP A 50 -13.94 -12.63 -0.01
CA ASP A 50 -14.26 -11.22 -0.19
C ASP A 50 -15.78 -11.01 -0.13
N ALA A 51 -16.21 -10.07 0.71
CA ALA A 51 -17.61 -9.74 0.93
C ALA A 51 -18.14 -8.72 -0.11
N GLY A 52 -17.54 -8.68 -1.30
CA GLY A 52 -17.88 -7.72 -2.37
C GLY A 52 -17.71 -6.28 -1.91
N ALA A 53 -16.62 -5.96 -1.20
CA ALA A 53 -16.37 -4.60 -0.72
C ALA A 53 -16.17 -3.61 -1.87
N PHE A 54 -15.51 -4.09 -2.93
CA PHE A 54 -15.15 -3.29 -4.09
C PHE A 54 -16.36 -2.71 -4.85
N ASP A 55 -17.45 -3.48 -4.98
CA ASP A 55 -18.68 -3.01 -5.63
C ASP A 55 -19.49 -2.04 -4.74
N ARG A 56 -19.14 -1.92 -3.46
CA ARG A 56 -19.81 -1.05 -2.49
C ARG A 56 -19.04 0.24 -2.21
N LEU A 57 -17.92 0.49 -2.89
CA LEU A 57 -17.14 1.72 -2.74
C LEU A 57 -17.96 2.99 -2.96
N GLY A 58 -18.98 2.93 -3.83
CA GLY A 58 -19.96 3.99 -4.05
C GLY A 58 -20.77 4.41 -2.81
N ARG A 59 -20.75 3.59 -1.74
CA ARG A 59 -21.45 3.88 -0.48
C ARG A 59 -20.60 4.68 0.51
N ILE A 60 -19.33 4.93 0.21
CA ILE A 60 -18.48 5.78 1.06
C ILE A 60 -18.93 7.23 0.87
N THR A 61 -19.49 7.82 1.93
CA THR A 61 -19.96 9.21 1.95
C THR A 61 -19.04 10.15 2.72
N ALA A 62 -18.06 9.60 3.44
CA ALA A 62 -17.05 10.40 4.13
C ALA A 62 -16.06 10.99 3.11
N PRO A 63 -15.52 12.20 3.34
CA PRO A 63 -14.45 12.77 2.54
C PRO A 63 -13.28 11.77 2.42
N CYS A 64 -12.83 11.55 1.18
CA CYS A 64 -11.92 10.46 0.87
C CYS A 64 -10.76 10.95 0.00
N LEU A 65 -9.55 10.54 0.38
CA LEU A 65 -8.34 10.71 -0.39
C LEU A 65 -7.69 9.35 -0.58
N LEU A 66 -7.28 9.06 -1.80
CA LEU A 66 -6.49 7.88 -2.12
C LEU A 66 -5.11 8.34 -2.58
N ALA A 67 -4.07 7.99 -1.82
CA ALA A 67 -2.67 8.23 -2.20
C ALA A 67 -2.02 6.89 -2.61
N LEU A 68 -1.57 6.78 -3.86
CA LEU A 68 -0.89 5.58 -4.38
C LEU A 68 0.54 5.89 -4.78
N GLY A 69 1.43 4.91 -4.60
CA GLY A 69 2.79 4.96 -5.16
C GLY A 69 2.77 4.70 -6.66
N GLU A 70 3.35 5.61 -7.45
CA GLU A 70 3.37 5.50 -8.90
C GLU A 70 4.30 4.40 -9.41
N LEU A 71 5.27 3.99 -8.59
CA LEU A 71 6.23 2.92 -8.86
C LEU A 71 5.79 1.57 -8.28
N ASP A 72 4.56 1.47 -7.76
CA ASP A 72 3.99 0.20 -7.30
C ASP A 72 3.62 -0.70 -8.51
N GLN A 73 3.16 -1.91 -8.24
CA GLN A 73 2.74 -2.84 -9.29
C GLN A 73 1.60 -2.24 -10.13
N THR A 74 1.67 -2.44 -11.44
CA THR A 74 0.69 -1.90 -12.42
C THR A 74 -0.76 -2.23 -12.02
N GLU A 75 -0.98 -3.42 -11.49
CA GLU A 75 -2.27 -3.96 -11.07
C GLU A 75 -2.78 -3.27 -9.81
N VAL A 76 -1.87 -2.93 -8.89
CA VAL A 76 -2.19 -2.15 -7.69
C VAL A 76 -2.51 -0.72 -8.08
N VAL A 77 -1.74 -0.11 -8.98
CA VAL A 77 -2.01 1.23 -9.52
C VAL A 77 -3.39 1.28 -10.18
N ARG A 78 -3.68 0.35 -11.10
CA ARG A 78 -4.98 0.26 -11.77
C ARG A 78 -6.14 0.03 -10.79
N CYS A 79 -5.94 -0.82 -9.80
CA CYS A 79 -6.94 -1.07 -8.76
C CYS A 79 -7.27 0.23 -8.00
N ASN A 80 -6.25 0.99 -7.59
CA ASN A 80 -6.43 2.25 -6.88
C ASN A 80 -7.11 3.33 -7.74
N GLU A 81 -6.80 3.40 -9.03
CA GLU A 81 -7.50 4.29 -9.98
C GLU A 81 -8.99 3.94 -10.07
N GLU A 82 -9.31 2.64 -10.17
CA GLU A 82 -10.69 2.17 -10.22
C GLU A 82 -11.41 2.41 -8.89
N MET A 83 -10.73 2.21 -7.75
CA MET A 83 -11.28 2.55 -6.43
C MET A 83 -11.64 4.03 -6.34
N ALA A 84 -10.71 4.92 -6.71
CA ALA A 84 -10.95 6.36 -6.68
C ALA A 84 -12.11 6.78 -7.59
N ALA A 85 -12.22 6.18 -8.78
CA ALA A 85 -13.33 6.44 -9.70
C ALA A 85 -14.70 5.99 -9.15
N ARG A 86 -14.73 4.95 -8.31
CA ARG A 86 -15.95 4.40 -7.70
C ARG A 86 -16.39 5.14 -6.43
N ILE A 87 -15.48 5.84 -5.74
CA ILE A 87 -15.78 6.53 -4.48
C ILE A 87 -16.24 7.97 -4.77
N PRO A 88 -17.46 8.39 -4.38
CA PRO A 88 -17.95 9.73 -4.63
C PRO A 88 -17.05 10.81 -4.01
N GLY A 89 -16.58 11.75 -4.83
CA GLY A 89 -15.73 12.85 -4.38
C GLY A 89 -14.32 12.45 -3.95
N CYS A 90 -13.87 11.22 -4.24
CA CYS A 90 -12.52 10.79 -3.88
C CYS A 90 -11.46 11.58 -4.65
N ARG A 91 -10.47 12.10 -3.92
CA ARG A 91 -9.28 12.72 -4.50
C ARG A 91 -8.19 11.68 -4.68
N LEU A 92 -7.85 11.35 -5.92
CA LEU A 92 -6.69 10.51 -6.24
C LEU A 92 -5.40 11.33 -6.27
N VAL A 93 -4.37 10.90 -5.54
CA VAL A 93 -3.04 11.50 -5.52
C VAL A 93 -2.00 10.44 -5.88
N ARG A 94 -1.19 10.72 -6.90
CA ARG A 94 -0.05 9.87 -7.30
C ARG A 94 1.23 10.35 -6.65
N LEU A 95 1.90 9.46 -5.96
CA LEU A 95 3.16 9.66 -5.27
C LEU A 95 4.30 9.18 -6.19
N ALA A 96 4.81 10.11 -7.01
CA ALA A 96 5.77 9.82 -8.09
C ALA A 96 7.08 9.18 -7.61
N GLY A 97 7.49 9.43 -6.37
CA GLY A 97 8.69 8.85 -5.77
C GLY A 97 8.43 7.60 -4.93
N SER A 98 7.18 7.11 -4.91
CA SER A 98 6.75 6.04 -4.03
C SER A 98 6.43 4.75 -4.77
N ASP A 99 6.87 3.65 -4.18
CA ASP A 99 6.45 2.28 -4.47
C ASP A 99 5.37 1.87 -3.46
N HIS A 100 5.33 0.59 -3.05
CA HIS A 100 4.36 0.08 -2.07
C HIS A 100 4.54 0.65 -0.65
N PHE A 101 5.57 1.45 -0.41
CA PHE A 101 5.91 1.99 0.91
C PHE A 101 5.77 3.53 0.97
N PRO A 102 4.61 4.14 0.64
CA PRO A 102 4.48 5.59 0.52
C PRO A 102 4.83 6.35 1.80
N SER A 103 4.50 5.80 2.98
CA SER A 103 4.85 6.40 4.28
C SER A 103 6.36 6.35 4.59
N LEU A 104 7.12 5.48 3.92
CA LEU A 104 8.58 5.42 4.03
C LEU A 104 9.24 6.32 2.97
N ARG A 105 8.71 6.33 1.75
CA ARG A 105 9.32 7.05 0.62
C ARG A 105 9.05 8.55 0.65
N GLU A 106 7.82 8.94 0.96
CA GLU A 106 7.37 10.34 0.95
C GLU A 106 6.64 10.70 2.27
N PRO A 107 7.28 10.52 3.44
CA PRO A 107 6.62 10.66 4.76
C PRO A 107 5.97 12.04 4.96
N ASP A 108 6.67 13.12 4.62
CA ASP A 108 6.17 14.48 4.75
C ASP A 108 4.97 14.74 3.84
N ARG A 109 4.96 14.12 2.65
CA ARG A 109 3.86 14.27 1.71
C ARG A 109 2.64 13.50 2.19
N VAL A 110 2.81 12.28 2.69
CA VAL A 110 1.71 11.50 3.30
C VAL A 110 1.13 12.22 4.52
N ALA A 111 1.97 12.78 5.39
CA ALA A 111 1.53 13.56 6.54
C ALA A 111 0.73 14.80 6.10
N ARG A 112 1.22 15.55 5.10
CA ARG A 112 0.52 16.71 4.55
C ARG A 112 -0.83 16.34 3.94
N LEU A 113 -0.90 15.28 3.14
CA LEU A 113 -2.15 14.82 2.53
C LEU A 113 -3.19 14.41 3.59
N THR A 114 -2.73 13.85 4.70
CA THR A 114 -3.59 13.49 5.84
C THR A 114 -4.16 14.73 6.50
N LEU A 115 -3.32 15.75 6.76
CA LEU A 115 -3.76 17.03 7.34
C LEU A 115 -4.69 17.79 6.39
N GLU A 116 -4.37 17.85 5.09
CA GLU A 116 -5.23 18.47 4.07
C GLU A 116 -6.62 17.85 4.02
N LEU A 117 -6.72 16.51 4.12
CA LEU A 117 -8.02 15.84 4.18
C LEU A 117 -8.77 16.21 5.47
N TYR A 118 -8.08 16.22 6.62
CA TYR A 118 -8.66 16.59 7.90
C TYR A 118 -9.18 18.04 7.89
N ASP A 119 -8.41 18.98 7.36
CA ASP A 119 -8.79 20.38 7.28
C ASP A 119 -9.95 20.60 6.29
N SER A 120 -10.14 19.72 5.30
CA SER A 120 -11.26 19.80 4.36
C SER A 120 -12.63 19.47 4.96
N VAL A 121 -12.66 18.90 6.17
CA VAL A 121 -13.91 18.51 6.86
C VAL A 121 -14.26 19.39 8.05
N GLY A 122 -13.37 20.30 8.44
CA GLY A 122 -13.56 21.29 9.52
C GLY A 122 -14.02 22.65 9.01
#